data_AF-A0A7V1ZVE8-F1
#
_entry.id   AF-A0A7V1ZVE8-F1
#
_cell.length_a   1.000
_cell.length_b   1.000
_cell.length_c   1.000
_cell.angle_alpha   90.00
_cell.angle_beta   90.00
_cell.angle_gamma   90.00
#
_symmetry.space_group_name_H-M   'P 1'
#
loop_
_entity.id
_entity.type
_entity.pdbx_description
1 polymer ?
#
loop_
_entity_poly.entity_id
_entity_poly.type
_entity_poly.pdbx_seq_one_letter_code
_entity_poly.pdbx_strand_id
1 'polypeptide(L)'
;MGRPDGNNAENYGETIRAFLNDPGDPRLFNAFFKVCQNHTKGYLYHLKKKGWRLRIHTNCLETDIDDLAIDTLSGFLSPHKGREFGLILEYYEIQDIPYSDPAVSNPSIYLSFLKLLRRNIHKIIPRLESEEDHQTAILKRRIKAILKSDIYLKLERNGQDFYYLRKNRGKLRHGKAIIDFEKLMEIALLAFYDSNTRVELCLKIFEQLDLCDDFSNTLPQNNLIGAVIKVNSQYVEFECSQISSWPSPEENLEHKAIQKAISSAIKKA
;
A
#
# COMPACT_ATOMS: atom_id res chain seq x y z
N MET A 1 25.63 -15.76 -8.42
CA MET A 1 24.54 -16.76 -8.50
C MET A 1 25.11 -18.00 -9.17
N GLY A 2 25.25 -19.10 -8.44
CA GLY A 2 25.75 -20.36 -9.01
C GLY A 2 24.80 -20.90 -10.07
N ARG A 3 25.35 -21.58 -11.08
CA ARG A 3 24.54 -22.38 -12.02
C ARG A 3 23.77 -23.42 -11.20
N PRO A 4 22.48 -23.66 -11.47
CA PRO A 4 21.79 -24.75 -10.81
C PRO A 4 22.45 -26.07 -11.22
N ASP A 5 22.76 -26.93 -10.24
CA ASP A 5 23.13 -28.32 -10.50
C ASP A 5 22.08 -28.96 -11.40
N GLY A 6 22.50 -29.64 -12.46
CA GLY A 6 21.61 -30.15 -13.51
C GLY A 6 20.45 -31.01 -12.96
N ASN A 7 20.70 -31.76 -11.89
CA ASN A 7 19.68 -32.60 -11.23
C ASN A 7 18.57 -31.78 -10.55
N ASN A 8 18.88 -30.59 -10.02
CA ASN A 8 17.87 -29.75 -9.37
C ASN A 8 16.96 -29.07 -10.40
N ALA A 9 17.51 -28.67 -11.55
CA ALA A 9 16.73 -28.06 -12.63
C ALA A 9 15.72 -29.05 -13.24
N GLU A 10 16.10 -30.32 -13.34
CA GLU A 10 15.21 -31.41 -13.80
C GLU A 10 14.04 -31.60 -12.84
N ASN A 11 14.32 -31.85 -11.55
CA ASN A 11 13.30 -32.12 -10.54
C ASN A 11 12.34 -30.93 -10.34
N TYR A 12 12.85 -29.70 -10.35
CA TYR A 12 11.99 -28.52 -10.28
C TYR A 12 11.15 -28.34 -11.54
N GLY A 13 11.71 -28.61 -12.72
CA GLY A 13 10.96 -28.56 -13.97
C GLY A 13 9.82 -29.56 -14.02
N GLU A 14 10.04 -30.77 -13.53
CA GLU A 14 9.00 -31.80 -13.39
C GLU A 14 7.90 -31.37 -12.42
N THR A 15 8.26 -30.83 -11.26
CA THR A 15 7.30 -30.31 -10.27
C THR A 15 6.42 -29.22 -10.86
N ILE A 16 7.03 -28.27 -11.59
CA ILE A 16 6.31 -27.18 -12.24
C ILE A 16 5.42 -27.70 -13.34
N ARG A 17 5.91 -28.62 -14.18
CA ARG A 17 5.11 -29.26 -15.24
C ARG A 17 3.88 -29.96 -14.67
N ALA A 18 4.05 -30.74 -13.62
CA ALA A 18 2.95 -31.46 -12.99
C ALA A 18 1.86 -30.49 -12.51
N PHE A 19 2.25 -29.40 -11.84
CA PHE A 19 1.32 -28.35 -11.44
C PHE A 19 0.65 -27.65 -12.63
N LEU A 20 1.37 -27.34 -13.71
CA LEU A 20 0.77 -26.69 -14.89
C LEU A 20 -0.26 -27.58 -15.60
N ASN A 21 -0.09 -28.90 -15.54
CA ASN A 21 -1.02 -29.86 -16.11
C ASN A 21 -2.27 -30.05 -15.23
N ASP A 22 -2.12 -29.98 -13.91
CA ASP A 22 -3.25 -30.07 -12.97
C ASP A 22 -3.06 -29.12 -11.78
N PRO A 23 -3.41 -27.83 -11.94
CA PRO A 23 -3.23 -26.83 -10.89
C PRO A 23 -4.25 -26.97 -9.75
N GLY A 24 -5.30 -27.78 -9.93
CA GLY A 24 -6.34 -28.02 -8.94
C GLY A 24 -5.95 -29.07 -7.89
N ASP A 25 -4.95 -29.92 -8.16
CA ASP A 25 -4.46 -30.91 -7.21
C ASP A 25 -3.70 -30.23 -6.05
N PRO A 26 -4.19 -30.31 -4.80
CA PRO A 26 -3.52 -29.72 -3.64
C PRO A 26 -2.10 -30.23 -3.42
N ARG A 27 -1.79 -31.48 -3.80
CA ARG A 27 -0.44 -32.06 -3.66
C ARG A 27 0.54 -31.41 -4.61
N LEU A 28 0.13 -31.24 -5.88
CA LEU A 28 0.94 -30.60 -6.91
C LEU A 28 1.10 -29.10 -6.63
N PHE A 29 0.03 -28.44 -6.20
CA PHE A 29 0.10 -27.06 -5.71
C PHE A 29 1.10 -26.92 -4.57
N ASN A 30 1.03 -27.76 -3.53
CA ASN A 30 1.94 -27.67 -2.38
C ASN A 30 3.40 -27.90 -2.77
N ALA A 31 3.66 -28.83 -3.69
CA ALA A 31 5.01 -29.06 -4.21
C ALA A 31 5.51 -27.84 -5.00
N PHE A 32 4.69 -27.29 -5.89
CA PHE A 32 4.97 -26.08 -6.64
C PHE A 32 5.18 -24.85 -5.72
N PHE A 33 4.34 -24.69 -4.70
CA PHE A 33 4.44 -23.62 -3.71
C PHE A 33 5.78 -23.68 -2.98
N LYS A 34 6.22 -24.86 -2.54
CA LYS A 34 7.54 -25.04 -1.91
C LYS A 34 8.69 -24.62 -2.84
N VAL A 35 8.61 -24.94 -4.13
CA VAL A 35 9.60 -24.49 -5.13
C VAL A 35 9.60 -22.96 -5.22
N CYS A 36 8.42 -22.35 -5.33
CA CYS A 36 8.26 -20.89 -5.33
C CYS A 36 8.84 -20.24 -4.08
N GLN A 37 8.52 -20.77 -2.90
CA GLN A 37 8.94 -20.26 -1.61
C GLN A 37 10.46 -20.33 -1.46
N ASN A 38 11.08 -21.48 -1.75
CA ASN A 38 12.52 -21.66 -1.67
C ASN A 38 13.30 -20.65 -2.55
N HIS A 39 12.84 -20.44 -3.78
CA HIS A 39 13.45 -19.45 -4.66
C HIS A 39 13.24 -18.01 -4.20
N THR A 40 12.06 -17.72 -3.65
CA THR A 40 11.73 -16.40 -3.13
C THR A 40 12.57 -16.07 -1.89
N LYS A 41 12.64 -16.99 -0.91
CA LYS A 41 13.55 -16.90 0.25
C LYS A 41 15.00 -16.69 -0.18
N GLY A 42 15.49 -17.51 -1.11
CA GLY A 42 16.86 -17.40 -1.62
C GLY A 42 17.15 -16.03 -2.24
N TYR A 43 16.18 -15.46 -2.97
CA TYR A 43 16.30 -14.12 -3.53
C TYR A 43 16.25 -13.03 -2.46
N LEU A 44 15.35 -13.13 -1.47
CA LEU A 44 15.26 -12.18 -0.35
C LEU A 44 16.55 -12.19 0.49
N TYR A 45 17.12 -13.36 0.80
CA TYR A 45 18.43 -13.46 1.46
C TYR A 45 19.54 -12.80 0.64
N HIS A 46 19.53 -12.97 -0.68
CA HIS A 46 20.48 -12.31 -1.56
C HIS A 46 20.33 -10.78 -1.55
N LEU A 47 19.10 -10.26 -1.55
CA LEU A 47 18.83 -8.83 -1.36
C LEU A 47 19.35 -8.33 -0.01
N LYS A 48 19.06 -9.06 1.08
CA LYS A 48 19.56 -8.71 2.42
C LYS A 48 21.08 -8.64 2.47
N LYS A 49 21.78 -9.62 1.88
CA LYS A 49 23.25 -9.63 1.77
C LYS A 49 23.80 -8.44 0.95
N LYS A 50 23.04 -7.94 -0.02
CA LYS A 50 23.37 -6.75 -0.80
C LYS A 50 23.07 -5.43 -0.06
N GLY A 51 22.64 -5.47 1.19
CA GLY A 51 22.35 -4.29 2.00
C GLY A 51 20.94 -3.74 1.82
N TRP A 52 20.03 -4.48 1.18
CA TRP A 52 18.64 -4.07 1.06
C TRP A 52 17.95 -4.13 2.43
N ARG A 53 17.17 -3.09 2.76
CA ARG A 53 16.31 -3.07 3.95
C ARG A 53 15.10 -3.97 3.67
N LEU A 54 14.98 -5.07 4.41
CA LEU A 54 13.80 -5.92 4.41
C LEU A 54 13.03 -5.67 5.71
N ARG A 55 11.69 -5.76 5.66
CA ARG A 55 10.85 -5.65 6.85
C ARG A 55 11.15 -6.84 7.77
N ILE A 56 11.69 -6.53 8.94
CA ILE A 56 12.04 -7.48 9.99
C ILE A 56 11.13 -7.08 11.15
N HIS A 57 10.07 -7.86 11.37
CA HIS A 57 9.07 -7.58 12.39
C HIS A 57 9.39 -8.29 13.70
N THR A 58 10.17 -9.37 13.62
CA THR A 58 10.57 -10.19 14.74
C THR A 58 12.07 -10.09 15.01
N ASN A 59 12.53 -10.67 16.12
CA ASN A 59 13.97 -10.85 16.36
C ASN A 59 14.54 -12.04 15.55
N CYS A 60 13.72 -12.71 14.72
CA CYS A 60 14.07 -13.90 13.97
C CYS A 60 14.06 -13.63 12.47
N LEU A 61 15.25 -13.41 11.90
CA LEU A 61 15.41 -13.14 10.47
C LEU A 61 14.82 -14.26 9.59
N GLU A 62 14.90 -15.52 10.02
CA GLU A 62 14.37 -16.63 9.24
C GLU A 62 12.84 -16.58 9.12
N THR A 63 12.16 -16.31 10.23
CA THR A 63 10.70 -16.16 10.27
C THR A 63 10.25 -14.96 9.43
N ASP A 64 10.93 -13.81 9.55
CA ASP A 64 10.58 -12.63 8.76
C ASP A 64 10.76 -12.86 7.25
N ILE A 65 11.80 -13.60 6.84
CA ILE A 65 12.02 -13.96 5.44
C ILE A 65 10.95 -14.93 4.95
N ASP A 66 10.49 -15.85 5.80
CA ASP A 66 9.41 -16.77 5.48
C ASP A 66 8.08 -16.04 5.27
N ASP A 67 7.70 -15.16 6.19
CA ASP A 67 6.48 -14.36 6.08
C ASP A 67 6.52 -13.48 4.83
N LEU A 68 7.66 -12.81 4.59
CA LEU A 68 7.84 -11.97 3.43
C LEU A 68 7.81 -12.76 2.11
N ALA A 69 8.28 -14.01 2.12
CA ALA A 69 8.19 -14.89 0.97
C ALA A 69 6.74 -15.29 0.69
N ILE A 70 5.95 -15.59 1.74
CA ILE A 70 4.51 -15.89 1.62
C ILE A 70 3.76 -14.67 1.07
N ASP A 71 3.99 -13.48 1.64
CA ASP A 71 3.38 -12.23 1.19
C ASP A 71 3.70 -11.95 -0.28
N THR A 72 4.96 -12.18 -0.68
CA THR A 72 5.42 -12.02 -2.06
C THR A 72 4.68 -12.98 -3.00
N LEU A 73 4.49 -14.22 -2.57
CA LEU A 73 3.83 -15.25 -3.37
C LEU A 73 2.31 -15.11 -3.40
N SER A 74 1.69 -14.53 -2.38
CA SER A 74 0.24 -14.33 -2.32
C SER A 74 -0.29 -13.60 -3.56
N GLY A 75 0.40 -12.55 -4.01
CA GLY A 75 0.06 -11.80 -5.22
C GLY A 75 0.48 -12.48 -6.53
N PHE A 76 1.43 -13.42 -6.47
CA PHE A 76 1.86 -14.20 -7.64
C PHE A 76 0.90 -15.36 -7.93
N LEU A 77 0.32 -15.94 -6.89
CA LEU A 77 -0.56 -17.11 -6.94
C LEU A 77 -2.05 -16.75 -6.92
N SER A 78 -2.38 -15.48 -6.72
CA SER A 78 -3.77 -15.02 -6.67
C SER A 78 -4.49 -15.19 -8.02
N PRO A 79 -5.83 -15.32 -8.00
CA PRO A 79 -6.63 -15.36 -9.22
C PRO A 79 -6.37 -14.12 -10.09
N HIS A 80 -6.23 -14.34 -11.40
CA HIS A 80 -6.04 -13.28 -12.38
C HIS A 80 -7.10 -13.41 -13.48
N LYS A 81 -7.82 -12.32 -13.77
CA LYS A 81 -8.91 -12.30 -14.76
C LYS A 81 -9.95 -13.42 -14.57
N GLY A 82 -10.27 -13.75 -13.32
CA GLY A 82 -11.24 -14.80 -12.99
C GLY A 82 -10.73 -16.23 -13.13
N ARG A 83 -9.45 -16.44 -13.44
CA ARG A 83 -8.80 -17.76 -13.51
C ARG A 83 -7.85 -17.95 -12.34
N GLU A 84 -7.97 -19.06 -11.63
CA GLU A 84 -7.00 -19.48 -10.62
C GLU A 84 -5.61 -19.60 -11.24
N PHE A 85 -4.59 -19.08 -10.55
CA PHE A 85 -3.21 -19.04 -11.04
C PHE A 85 -3.07 -18.42 -12.44
N GLY A 86 -4.01 -17.56 -12.85
CA GLY A 86 -4.14 -17.08 -14.22
C GLY A 86 -2.89 -16.40 -14.75
N LEU A 87 -2.11 -15.73 -13.89
CA LEU A 87 -0.84 -15.10 -14.28
C LEU A 87 0.21 -16.11 -14.74
N ILE A 88 0.26 -17.29 -14.12
CA ILE A 88 1.23 -18.34 -14.43
C ILE A 88 0.83 -19.04 -15.73
N LEU A 89 -0.45 -19.43 -15.83
CA LEU A 89 -0.97 -20.13 -17.00
C LEU A 89 -0.91 -19.24 -18.25
N GLU A 90 -1.36 -17.98 -18.13
CA GLU A 90 -1.29 -17.00 -19.22
C GLU A 90 0.15 -16.74 -19.68
N TYR A 91 1.14 -16.77 -18.77
CA TYR A 91 2.53 -16.60 -19.15
C TYR A 91 3.01 -17.73 -20.07
N TYR A 92 2.73 -18.99 -19.73
CA TYR A 92 3.14 -20.12 -20.56
C TYR A 92 2.38 -20.17 -21.90
N GLU A 93 1.10 -19.79 -21.91
CA GLU A 93 0.29 -19.65 -23.12
C GLU A 93 0.86 -18.55 -24.04
N ILE A 94 1.19 -17.37 -23.52
CA ILE A 94 1.75 -16.26 -24.31
C ILE A 94 3.17 -16.56 -24.81
N GLN A 95 3.98 -17.26 -24.03
CA GLN A 95 5.34 -17.62 -24.43
C GLN A 95 5.39 -18.80 -25.42
N ASP A 96 4.24 -19.37 -25.77
CA ASP A 96 4.12 -20.53 -26.67
C ASP A 96 5.02 -21.69 -26.23
N ILE A 97 5.04 -21.96 -24.92
CA ILE A 97 5.81 -23.06 -24.33
C ILE A 97 4.83 -24.21 -24.08
N PRO A 98 4.86 -25.29 -24.88
CA PRO A 98 3.93 -26.40 -24.74
C PRO A 98 4.34 -27.29 -23.56
N TYR A 99 4.10 -26.83 -22.33
CA TYR A 99 4.52 -27.53 -21.11
C TYR A 99 3.86 -28.91 -20.93
N SER A 100 2.76 -29.17 -21.62
CA SER A 100 2.08 -30.47 -21.70
C SER A 100 2.76 -31.45 -22.65
N ASP A 101 3.64 -30.98 -23.54
CA ASP A 101 4.41 -31.83 -24.44
C ASP A 101 5.60 -32.45 -23.68
N PRO A 102 5.67 -33.79 -23.56
CA PRO A 102 6.79 -34.48 -22.93
C PRO A 102 8.15 -34.20 -23.59
N ALA A 103 8.17 -33.82 -24.87
CA ALA A 103 9.39 -33.50 -25.62
C ALA A 103 10.04 -32.19 -25.18
N VAL A 104 9.30 -31.29 -24.52
CA VAL A 104 9.90 -30.12 -23.89
C VAL A 104 10.79 -30.58 -22.74
N SER A 105 11.97 -30.00 -22.58
CA SER A 105 12.87 -30.33 -21.47
C SER A 105 12.40 -29.68 -20.17
N ASN A 106 12.38 -30.43 -19.06
CA ASN A 106 12.05 -29.93 -17.72
C ASN A 106 12.91 -28.70 -17.31
N PRO A 107 14.24 -28.69 -17.53
CA PRO A 107 15.07 -27.51 -17.35
C PRO A 107 14.58 -26.26 -18.08
N SER A 108 14.00 -26.40 -19.27
CA SER A 108 13.48 -25.28 -20.06
C SER A 108 12.21 -24.70 -19.44
N ILE A 109 11.32 -25.55 -18.93
CA ILE A 109 10.14 -25.15 -18.14
C ILE A 109 10.61 -24.41 -16.89
N TYR A 110 11.54 -25.01 -16.14
CA TYR A 110 12.08 -24.42 -14.92
C TYR A 110 12.73 -23.05 -15.15
N LEU A 111 13.55 -22.88 -16.19
CA LEU A 111 14.16 -21.59 -16.51
C LEU A 111 13.11 -20.53 -16.88
N SER A 112 12.05 -20.92 -17.58
CA SER A 112 10.95 -20.03 -17.97
C SER A 112 10.15 -19.60 -16.75
N PHE A 113 9.88 -20.52 -15.83
CA PHE A 113 9.32 -20.23 -14.52
C PHE A 113 10.19 -19.26 -13.71
N LEU A 114 11.51 -19.50 -13.63
CA LEU A 114 12.40 -18.60 -12.88
C LEU A 114 12.39 -17.17 -13.43
N LYS A 115 12.30 -16.99 -14.75
CA LYS A 115 12.15 -15.66 -15.37
C LYS A 115 10.85 -14.98 -14.90
N LEU A 116 9.74 -15.70 -14.92
CA LEU A 116 8.44 -15.21 -14.47
C LEU A 116 8.46 -14.85 -12.98
N LEU A 117 8.93 -15.77 -12.13
CA LEU A 117 8.99 -15.59 -10.69
C LEU A 117 9.87 -14.37 -10.34
N ARG A 118 11.06 -14.27 -10.94
CA ARG A 118 11.93 -13.10 -10.76
C ARG A 118 11.25 -11.81 -11.19
N ARG A 119 10.54 -11.79 -12.33
CA ARG A 119 9.82 -10.59 -12.79
C ARG A 119 8.77 -10.15 -11.78
N ASN A 120 8.07 -11.09 -11.13
CA ASN A 120 7.09 -10.75 -10.09
C ASN A 120 7.75 -10.31 -8.78
N ILE A 121 8.81 -10.96 -8.34
CA ILE A 121 9.56 -10.52 -7.15
C ILE A 121 10.12 -9.10 -7.37
N HIS A 122 10.62 -8.78 -8.58
CA HIS A 122 11.10 -7.42 -8.89
C HIS A 122 9.99 -6.35 -8.86
N LYS A 123 8.72 -6.70 -9.11
CA LYS A 123 7.60 -5.75 -8.92
C LYS A 123 7.35 -5.40 -7.46
N ILE A 124 7.81 -6.26 -6.55
CA ILE A 124 7.62 -6.10 -5.11
C ILE A 124 8.80 -5.32 -4.50
N ILE A 125 9.94 -5.25 -5.19
CA ILE A 125 11.11 -4.47 -4.76
C ILE A 125 10.79 -3.02 -4.37
N PRO A 126 10.00 -2.23 -5.14
CA PRO A 126 9.59 -0.90 -4.72
C PRO A 126 8.79 -0.86 -3.41
N ARG A 127 8.08 -1.94 -3.06
CA ARG A 127 7.36 -2.10 -1.78
C ARG A 127 8.30 -2.50 -0.63
N LEU A 128 9.43 -3.15 -0.95
CA LEU A 128 10.48 -3.53 0.00
C LEU A 128 11.41 -2.35 0.31
N GLU A 129 11.70 -1.49 -0.68
CA GLU A 129 12.51 -0.26 -0.53
C GLU A 129 11.78 0.88 0.16
N SER A 130 10.45 0.95 0.03
CA SER A 130 9.68 2.04 0.60
C SER A 130 9.48 1.82 2.11
N GLU A 131 10.18 2.61 2.92
CA GLU A 131 9.81 2.94 4.31
C GLU A 131 8.37 3.48 4.43
N GLU A 132 7.73 3.77 3.30
CA GLU A 132 6.36 4.24 3.21
C GLU A 132 5.43 3.09 2.84
N ASP A 133 4.44 2.84 3.70
CA ASP A 133 3.33 1.94 3.40
C ASP A 133 2.70 2.29 2.02
N HIS A 134 2.34 1.27 1.23
CA HIS A 134 1.80 1.46 -0.11
C HIS A 134 0.53 2.33 -0.10
N GLN A 135 -0.31 2.18 0.94
CA GLN A 135 -1.50 3.00 1.08
C GLN A 135 -1.13 4.46 1.37
N THR A 136 -0.12 4.68 2.22
CA THR A 136 0.47 5.99 2.50
C THR A 136 1.04 6.65 1.23
N ALA A 137 1.78 5.93 0.39
CA ALA A 137 2.32 6.46 -0.87
C ALA A 137 1.22 6.81 -1.88
N ILE A 138 0.17 5.98 -1.98
CA ILE A 138 -1.02 6.28 -2.78
C ILE A 138 -1.71 7.53 -2.24
N LEU A 139 -1.86 7.64 -0.92
CA LEU A 139 -2.48 8.78 -0.26
C LEU A 139 -1.70 10.08 -0.52
N LYS A 140 -0.36 10.07 -0.38
CA LYS A 140 0.50 11.21 -0.75
C LYS A 140 0.29 11.65 -2.19
N ARG A 141 0.29 10.70 -3.14
CA ARG A 141 0.07 10.99 -4.56
C ARG A 141 -1.30 11.60 -4.80
N ARG A 142 -2.35 11.06 -4.16
CA ARG A 142 -3.73 11.57 -4.27
C ARG A 142 -3.86 12.98 -3.71
N ILE A 143 -3.32 13.27 -2.52
CA ILE A 143 -3.34 14.63 -1.95
C ILE A 143 -2.61 15.61 -2.87
N LYS A 144 -1.41 15.25 -3.35
CA LYS A 144 -0.66 16.08 -4.32
C LYS A 144 -1.46 16.33 -5.61
N ALA A 145 -2.25 15.37 -6.08
CA ALA A 145 -3.12 15.55 -7.24
C ALA A 145 -4.30 16.49 -6.93
N ILE A 146 -4.92 16.36 -5.75
CA ILE A 146 -6.01 17.25 -5.30
C ILE A 146 -5.54 18.70 -5.24
N LEU A 147 -4.34 18.93 -4.71
CA LEU A 147 -3.74 20.27 -4.60
C LEU A 147 -3.41 20.92 -5.96
N LYS A 148 -3.39 20.14 -7.06
CA LYS A 148 -3.24 20.66 -8.42
C LYS A 148 -4.57 21.07 -9.06
N SER A 149 -5.71 20.83 -8.39
CA SER A 149 -7.01 21.29 -8.88
C SER A 149 -7.12 22.81 -8.88
N ASP A 150 -8.12 23.31 -9.59
CA ASP A 150 -8.44 24.73 -9.72
C ASP A 150 -8.93 25.38 -8.41
N ILE A 151 -9.27 24.58 -7.40
CA ILE A 151 -9.66 25.03 -6.06
C ILE A 151 -8.48 25.68 -5.33
N TYR A 152 -7.25 25.24 -5.60
CA TYR A 152 -6.05 25.64 -4.86
C TYR A 152 -5.12 26.52 -5.71
N LEU A 153 -4.34 27.34 -5.04
CA LEU A 153 -3.21 28.07 -5.62
C LEU A 153 -1.94 27.72 -4.85
N LYS A 154 -0.84 27.60 -5.60
CA LYS A 154 0.50 27.32 -5.06
C LYS A 154 1.27 28.63 -4.85
N LEU A 155 2.02 28.70 -3.76
CA LEU A 155 3.01 29.73 -3.46
C LEU A 155 4.32 29.03 -3.06
N GLU A 156 5.45 29.45 -3.60
CA GLU A 156 6.75 28.91 -3.21
C GLU A 156 7.43 29.87 -2.22
N ARG A 157 7.86 29.34 -1.06
CA ARG A 157 8.61 30.09 -0.03
C ARG A 157 9.74 29.22 0.50
N ASN A 158 10.98 29.72 0.47
CA ASN A 158 12.15 29.02 1.02
C ASN A 158 12.32 27.57 0.50
N GLY A 159 12.06 27.34 -0.79
CA GLY A 159 12.13 26.01 -1.40
C GLY A 159 11.02 25.04 -0.97
N GLN A 160 9.98 25.53 -0.30
CA GLN A 160 8.81 24.75 0.10
C GLN A 160 7.56 25.23 -0.63
N ASP A 161 6.72 24.26 -0.98
CA ASP A 161 5.41 24.49 -1.59
C ASP A 161 4.36 24.77 -0.53
N PHE A 162 3.74 25.94 -0.60
CA PHE A 162 2.58 26.33 0.19
C PHE A 162 1.34 26.36 -0.69
N TYR A 163 0.20 25.97 -0.11
CA TYR A 163 -1.09 26.01 -0.78
C TYR A 163 -2.09 26.85 0.01
N TYR A 164 -3.07 27.40 -0.69
CA TYR A 164 -4.23 28.11 -0.12
C TYR A 164 -5.42 28.01 -1.08
N LEU A 165 -6.62 28.31 -0.59
CA LEU A 165 -7.82 28.29 -1.44
C LEU A 165 -7.79 29.46 -2.42
N ARG A 166 -8.09 29.19 -3.68
CA ARG A 166 -8.17 30.21 -4.74
C ARG A 166 -9.12 31.35 -4.39
N LYS A 167 -10.22 31.07 -3.67
CA LYS A 167 -11.17 32.08 -3.17
C LYS A 167 -10.53 33.12 -2.24
N ASN A 168 -9.38 32.79 -1.64
CA ASN A 168 -8.63 33.66 -0.73
C ASN A 168 -7.51 34.45 -1.44
N ARG A 169 -7.47 34.42 -2.78
CA ARG A 169 -6.56 35.25 -3.57
C ARG A 169 -6.81 36.72 -3.22
N GLY A 170 -5.78 37.38 -2.68
CA GLY A 170 -5.85 38.79 -2.21
C GLY A 170 -6.28 38.98 -0.75
N LYS A 171 -6.64 37.90 -0.04
CA LYS A 171 -6.97 37.91 1.40
C LYS A 171 -5.99 37.04 2.21
N LEU A 172 -4.75 36.98 1.74
CA LEU A 172 -3.70 36.24 2.43
C LEU A 172 -3.28 36.99 3.69
N ARG A 173 -3.23 36.29 4.82
CA ARG A 173 -2.82 36.85 6.11
C ARG A 173 -1.29 36.92 6.22
N HIS A 174 -0.70 37.81 5.42
CA HIS A 174 0.75 38.05 5.44
C HIS A 174 1.22 38.49 6.84
N GLY A 175 2.28 37.88 7.36
CA GLY A 175 2.85 38.21 8.67
C GLY A 175 2.32 37.39 9.86
N LYS A 176 1.28 36.58 9.67
CA LYS A 176 0.82 35.61 10.69
C LYS A 176 1.70 34.36 10.70
N ALA A 177 1.76 33.71 11.86
CA ALA A 177 2.48 32.45 12.03
C ALA A 177 1.84 31.34 11.18
N ILE A 178 2.66 30.38 10.73
CA ILE A 178 2.15 29.14 10.15
C ILE A 178 1.56 28.32 11.30
N ILE A 179 0.40 27.71 11.06
CA ILE A 179 -0.24 26.82 12.03
C ILE A 179 0.73 25.70 12.44
N ASP A 180 0.76 25.42 13.73
CA ASP A 180 1.53 24.33 14.31
C ASP A 180 0.93 22.97 13.91
N PHE A 181 1.77 21.94 13.95
CA PHE A 181 1.36 20.63 13.48
C PHE A 181 0.29 19.98 14.38
N GLU A 182 0.30 20.25 15.69
CA GLU A 182 -0.70 19.73 16.62
C GLU A 182 -2.08 20.33 16.35
N LYS A 183 -2.17 21.66 16.18
CA LYS A 183 -3.43 22.29 15.80
C LYS A 183 -3.91 21.88 14.41
N LEU A 184 -3.00 21.70 13.46
CA LEU A 184 -3.34 21.17 12.14
C LEU A 184 -3.90 19.74 12.22
N MET A 185 -3.38 18.91 13.12
CA MET A 185 -3.91 17.57 13.37
C MET A 185 -5.35 17.61 13.91
N GLU A 186 -5.66 18.51 14.85
CA GLU A 186 -7.03 18.71 15.33
C GLU A 186 -7.99 19.11 14.20
N ILE A 187 -7.58 20.08 13.37
CA ILE A 187 -8.36 20.53 12.21
C ILE A 187 -8.55 19.37 11.21
N ALA A 188 -7.49 18.62 10.92
CA ALA A 188 -7.55 17.48 10.01
C ALA A 188 -8.47 16.37 10.51
N LEU A 189 -8.48 16.11 11.82
CA LEU A 189 -9.35 15.13 12.45
C LEU A 189 -10.83 15.56 12.37
N LEU A 190 -11.14 16.83 12.69
CA LEU A 190 -12.49 17.36 12.54
C LEU A 190 -12.97 17.30 11.09
N ALA A 191 -12.12 17.72 10.16
CA ALA A 191 -12.41 17.67 8.73
C ALA A 191 -12.63 16.24 8.22
N PHE A 192 -11.89 15.26 8.78
CA PHE A 192 -12.03 13.85 8.42
C PHE A 192 -13.42 13.32 8.74
N TYR A 193 -13.92 13.52 9.96
CA TYR A 193 -15.26 13.08 10.36
C TYR A 193 -16.39 13.76 9.57
N ASP A 194 -16.12 14.97 9.10
CA ASP A 194 -17.06 15.80 8.38
C ASP A 194 -17.01 15.60 6.85
N SER A 195 -16.13 14.74 6.35
CA SER A 195 -15.88 14.54 4.92
C SER A 195 -16.19 13.12 4.48
N ASN A 196 -16.74 12.96 3.28
CA ASN A 196 -16.96 11.64 2.67
C ASN A 196 -15.90 11.33 1.59
N THR A 197 -15.15 12.34 1.16
CA THR A 197 -14.11 12.19 0.14
C THR A 197 -12.82 12.91 0.53
N ARG A 198 -11.71 12.50 -0.07
CA ARG A 198 -10.40 13.14 0.14
C ARG A 198 -10.35 14.58 -0.38
N VAL A 199 -11.15 14.89 -1.39
CA VAL A 199 -11.27 16.27 -1.93
C VAL A 199 -11.96 17.15 -0.89
N GLU A 200 -13.09 16.70 -0.37
CA GLU A 200 -13.82 17.38 0.72
C GLU A 200 -12.98 17.53 1.97
N LEU A 201 -12.23 16.48 2.35
CA LEU A 201 -11.30 16.52 3.48
C LEU A 201 -10.30 17.66 3.33
N CYS A 202 -9.60 17.72 2.19
CA CYS A 202 -8.61 18.77 1.95
C CYS A 202 -9.28 20.15 1.96
N LEU A 203 -10.44 20.30 1.31
CA LEU A 203 -11.18 21.55 1.28
C LEU A 203 -11.54 22.02 2.70
N LYS A 204 -12.15 21.13 3.51
CA LYS A 204 -12.55 21.44 4.88
C LYS A 204 -11.38 21.80 5.78
N ILE A 205 -10.21 21.16 5.62
CA ILE A 205 -9.00 21.55 6.35
C ILE A 205 -8.65 23.02 6.08
N PHE A 206 -8.66 23.43 4.81
CA PHE A 206 -8.37 24.82 4.47
C PHE A 206 -9.47 25.79 4.89
N GLU A 207 -10.74 25.38 4.86
CA GLU A 207 -11.84 26.22 5.34
C GLU A 207 -11.77 26.44 6.84
N GLN A 208 -11.48 25.39 7.62
CA GLN A 208 -11.26 25.50 9.05
C GLN A 208 -10.03 26.34 9.38
N LEU A 209 -8.93 26.20 8.63
CA LEU A 209 -7.78 27.08 8.77
C LEU A 209 -8.13 28.56 8.51
N ASP A 210 -9.01 28.83 7.55
CA ASP A 210 -9.45 30.18 7.26
C ASP A 210 -10.30 30.78 8.40
N LEU A 211 -10.93 29.96 9.23
CA LEU A 211 -11.62 30.42 10.45
C LEU A 211 -10.65 30.76 11.60
N CYS A 212 -9.40 30.32 11.54
CA CYS A 212 -8.39 30.63 12.55
C CYS A 212 -7.61 31.91 12.20
N ASP A 213 -8.10 33.08 12.64
CA ASP A 213 -7.49 34.39 12.36
C ASP A 213 -6.08 34.60 12.93
N ASP A 214 -5.69 33.77 13.90
CA ASP A 214 -4.37 33.81 14.54
C ASP A 214 -3.25 33.26 13.64
N PHE A 215 -3.59 32.47 12.63
CA PHE A 215 -2.63 31.81 11.74
C PHE A 215 -2.75 32.29 10.29
N SER A 216 -1.67 32.09 9.53
CA SER A 216 -1.67 32.26 8.08
C SER A 216 -2.62 31.26 7.44
N ASN A 217 -3.48 31.71 6.53
CA ASN A 217 -4.37 30.87 5.73
C ASN A 217 -3.67 30.17 4.56
N THR A 218 -2.42 29.75 4.79
CA THR A 218 -1.56 29.01 3.84
C THR A 218 -0.95 27.81 4.55
N LEU A 219 -0.91 26.65 3.90
CA LEU A 219 -0.33 25.43 4.47
C LEU A 219 0.87 24.93 3.68
N PRO A 220 1.99 24.57 4.34
CA PRO A 220 3.04 23.78 3.71
C PRO A 220 2.48 22.43 3.24
N GLN A 221 2.81 22.04 2.01
CA GLN A 221 2.35 20.78 1.41
C GLN A 221 2.69 19.57 2.29
N ASN A 222 3.90 19.54 2.85
CA ASN A 222 4.38 18.42 3.65
C ASN A 222 3.62 18.31 4.98
N ASN A 223 3.25 19.43 5.60
CA ASN A 223 2.48 19.44 6.84
C ASN A 223 1.05 18.94 6.61
N LEU A 224 0.40 19.40 5.53
CA LEU A 224 -0.93 18.90 5.14
C LEU A 224 -0.90 17.39 4.87
N ILE A 225 0.06 16.93 4.08
CA ILE A 225 0.23 15.51 3.78
C ILE A 225 0.46 14.71 5.07
N GLY A 226 1.35 15.17 5.93
CA GLY A 226 1.65 14.52 7.21
C GLY A 226 0.42 14.42 8.11
N ALA A 227 -0.37 15.50 8.22
CA ALA A 227 -1.56 15.52 9.04
C ALA A 227 -2.64 14.56 8.52
N VAL A 228 -2.91 14.58 7.21
CA VAL A 228 -3.89 13.68 6.60
C VAL A 228 -3.47 12.22 6.72
N ILE A 229 -2.18 11.90 6.54
CA ILE A 229 -1.68 10.53 6.74
C ILE A 229 -1.90 10.08 8.18
N LYS A 230 -1.51 10.92 9.15
CA LYS A 230 -1.57 10.56 10.58
C LYS A 230 -3.01 10.37 11.06
N VAL A 231 -3.95 11.20 10.60
CA VAL A 231 -5.39 11.01 10.88
C VAL A 231 -5.91 9.72 10.24
N ASN A 232 -5.56 9.44 8.98
CA ASN A 232 -5.98 8.19 8.31
C ASN A 232 -5.38 6.94 9.00
N SER A 233 -4.12 6.97 9.41
CA SER A 233 -3.45 5.82 10.04
C SER A 233 -4.02 5.52 11.43
N GLN A 234 -4.30 6.55 12.23
CA GLN A 234 -4.93 6.39 13.55
C GLN A 234 -6.31 5.71 13.45
N TYR A 235 -7.04 5.94 12.37
CA TYR A 235 -8.34 5.30 12.15
C TYR A 235 -8.22 3.85 11.68
N VAL A 236 -7.27 3.56 10.79
CA VAL A 236 -6.98 2.17 10.35
C VAL A 236 -6.47 1.31 11.52
N GLU A 237 -5.65 1.86 12.41
CA GLU A 237 -5.19 1.17 13.62
C GLU A 237 -6.34 0.90 14.61
N PHE A 238 -7.31 1.82 14.69
CA PHE A 238 -8.51 1.65 15.52
C PHE A 238 -9.45 0.56 14.94
N GLU A 239 -9.65 0.52 13.62
CA GLU A 239 -10.46 -0.51 12.94
C GLU A 239 -9.79 -1.90 12.98
N CYS A 240 -8.46 -2.00 12.87
CA CYS A 240 -7.76 -3.29 12.99
C CYS A 240 -7.81 -3.90 14.39
N SER A 241 -8.11 -3.11 15.43
CA SER A 241 -8.32 -3.60 16.80
C SER A 241 -9.74 -4.11 17.06
N GLN A 242 -10.66 -3.92 16.11
CA GLN A 242 -12.03 -4.44 16.15
C GLN A 242 -12.33 -5.22 14.86
N ILE A 243 -12.18 -6.53 14.89
CA ILE A 243 -12.76 -7.40 13.86
C ILE A 243 -14.28 -7.24 13.92
N SER A 244 -14.86 -6.41 13.05
CA SER A 244 -16.16 -6.67 12.41
C SER A 244 -16.42 -5.63 11.30
N SER A 245 -17.25 -6.03 10.36
CA SER A 245 -17.78 -5.29 9.21
C SER A 245 -17.97 -3.78 9.41
N TRP A 246 -17.84 -3.02 8.31
CA TRP A 246 -18.32 -1.64 8.16
C TRP A 246 -19.60 -1.40 8.98
N PRO A 247 -19.66 -0.33 9.80
CA PRO A 247 -20.79 -0.09 10.68
C PRO A 247 -22.05 0.11 9.86
N SER A 248 -23.11 -0.57 10.26
CA SER A 248 -24.42 -0.41 9.67
C SER A 248 -24.92 1.03 9.85
N PRO A 249 -25.84 1.51 9.00
CA PRO A 249 -26.44 2.83 9.14
C PRO A 249 -27.06 3.09 10.52
N GLU A 250 -27.47 2.05 11.24
CA GLU A 250 -28.05 2.12 12.59
C GLU A 250 -26.96 2.42 13.64
N GLU A 251 -25.80 1.78 13.56
CA GLU A 251 -24.65 2.04 14.44
C GLU A 251 -24.09 3.47 14.25
N ASN A 252 -24.14 3.98 13.01
CA ASN A 252 -23.79 5.37 12.71
C ASN A 252 -24.76 6.40 13.32
N LEU A 253 -26.03 6.03 13.48
CA LEU A 253 -27.03 6.88 14.13
C LEU A 253 -26.86 6.89 15.65
N GLU A 254 -26.53 5.74 16.25
CA GLU A 254 -26.24 5.64 17.68
C GLU A 254 -24.99 6.44 18.07
N HIS A 255 -23.91 6.33 17.29
CA HIS A 255 -22.70 7.12 17.51
C HIS A 255 -22.95 8.63 17.40
N LYS A 256 -23.79 9.07 16.44
CA LYS A 256 -24.20 10.48 16.33
C LYS A 256 -25.04 10.94 17.52
N ALA A 257 -25.91 10.09 18.05
CA ALA A 257 -26.71 10.41 19.23
C ALA A 257 -25.84 10.57 20.48
N ILE A 258 -24.86 9.68 20.66
CA ILE A 258 -23.90 9.72 21.78
C ILE A 258 -23.04 10.99 21.71
N GLN A 259 -22.51 11.34 20.53
CA GLN A 259 -21.71 12.56 20.37
C GLN A 259 -22.52 13.84 20.58
N LYS A 260 -23.79 13.85 20.16
CA LYS A 260 -24.68 14.98 20.41
C LYS A 260 -24.95 15.14 21.91
N ALA A 261 -25.11 14.05 22.65
CA ALA A 261 -25.25 14.08 24.11
C ALA A 261 -23.98 14.62 24.79
N ILE A 262 -22.79 14.16 24.38
CA ILE A 262 -21.49 14.63 24.92
C ILE A 262 -21.29 16.13 24.64
N SER A 263 -21.53 16.57 23.40
CA SER A 263 -21.39 18.00 23.03
C SER A 263 -22.39 18.91 23.76
N SER A 264 -23.58 18.39 24.11
CA SER A 264 -24.58 19.12 24.88
C SER A 264 -24.24 19.22 26.37
N ALA A 265 -23.55 18.21 26.92
CA ALA A 265 -23.08 18.22 28.30
C ALA A 265 -21.88 19.19 28.47
N ILE A 266 -20.97 19.22 27.50
CA ILE A 266 -19.81 20.15 27.50
C ILE A 266 -20.26 21.61 27.36
N LYS A 267 -21.36 21.89 26.64
CA LYS A 267 -21.91 23.25 26.52
C LYS A 267 -22.74 23.71 27.74
N LYS A 268 -23.07 22.81 28.65
CA LYS A 268 -23.85 23.12 29.87
C LYS A 268 -22.98 23.19 31.13
N ALA A 269 -21.71 22.82 31.06
CA ALA A 269 -20.68 23.08 32.07
C ALA A 269 -20.01 24.43 31.78
#